data_AF-A0A963TQC9-F1
#
_entry.id   AF-A0A963TQC9-F1
#
_cell.length_a   1.000
_cell.length_b   1.000
_cell.length_c   1.000
_cell.angle_alpha   90.00
_cell.angle_beta   90.00
_cell.angle_gamma   90.00
#
_symmetry.space_group_name_H-M   'P 1'
#
loop_
_entity.id
_entity.type
_entity.pdbx_description
1 polymer ?
#
loop_
_entity_poly.entity_id
_entity_poly.type
_entity_poly.pdbx_seq_one_letter_code
_entity_poly.pdbx_strand_id
1 'polypeptide(L)'
;MVRIPVFLTAVMFAFDLSAQQQLHDFGVPLDQDIKAGERVSFFVTSVGMGDGANLGGLSGADAHCQQLAAAAGYGEATWRAYLSTTAMGREPAVNARDRIGSGPWYNVKGALIARTVSELHGDTIEQARGGNRIFILHALTEKGTRPNSVGTPGPLQHDILTGSHTDGRAYTTERGDHTCKNWTSNKEGSAQLGHHDRTGGPNTSWNSAHPSRGCSQDDLIATGGAGLFYCFAVDAK
;
A
#
# COMPACT_ATOMS: atom_id res chain seq x y z
N MET A 1 52.68 -30.46 -25.85
CA MET A 1 52.19 -29.58 -24.77
C MET A 1 52.38 -28.15 -25.21
N VAL A 2 51.30 -27.47 -25.62
CA VAL A 2 51.31 -26.05 -25.98
C VAL A 2 50.36 -25.36 -25.01
N ARG A 3 50.89 -24.46 -24.17
CA ARG A 3 50.10 -23.63 -23.24
C ARG A 3 49.75 -22.33 -23.97
N ILE A 4 48.46 -22.09 -24.17
CA ILE A 4 47.91 -20.82 -24.66
C ILE A 4 47.50 -20.00 -23.42
N PRO A 5 48.00 -18.77 -23.21
CA PRO A 5 47.45 -17.90 -22.19
C PRO A 5 46.22 -17.18 -22.75
N VAL A 6 45.07 -17.36 -22.10
CA VAL A 6 43.86 -16.55 -22.34
C VAL A 6 44.01 -15.26 -21.53
N PHE A 7 44.18 -14.13 -22.21
CA PHE A 7 44.05 -12.81 -21.59
C PHE A 7 42.57 -12.45 -21.52
N LEU A 8 42.02 -12.37 -20.31
CA LEU A 8 40.67 -11.87 -20.05
C LEU A 8 40.75 -10.35 -19.88
N THR A 9 40.37 -9.59 -20.90
CA THR A 9 40.25 -8.13 -20.82
C THR A 9 38.99 -7.78 -20.02
N ALA A 10 39.17 -7.35 -18.77
CA ALA A 10 38.10 -6.72 -18.00
C ALA A 10 37.85 -5.32 -18.57
N VAL A 11 36.70 -5.12 -19.23
CA VAL A 11 36.20 -3.78 -19.56
C VAL A 11 35.66 -3.20 -18.26
N MET A 12 36.50 -2.45 -17.54
CA MET A 12 36.01 -1.54 -16.51
C MET A 12 35.27 -0.41 -17.22
N PHE A 13 33.94 -0.35 -17.05
CA PHE A 13 33.20 0.87 -17.30
C PHE A 13 33.69 1.91 -16.30
N ALA A 14 34.60 2.78 -16.74
CA ALA A 14 34.89 4.01 -16.02
C ALA A 14 33.62 4.87 -16.10
N PHE A 15 32.86 4.91 -15.01
CA PHE A 15 31.89 5.98 -14.81
C PHE A 15 32.66 7.29 -14.79
N ASP A 16 32.28 8.20 -15.67
CA ASP A 16 32.92 9.50 -15.86
C ASP A 16 32.73 10.36 -14.60
N LEU A 17 33.74 10.38 -13.74
CA LEU A 17 33.77 11.09 -12.45
C LEU A 17 33.47 12.60 -12.61
N SER A 18 33.66 13.15 -13.82
CA SER A 18 33.42 14.56 -14.14
C SER A 18 31.93 14.94 -14.06
N ALA A 19 31.01 14.03 -14.41
CA ALA A 19 29.58 14.29 -14.38
C ALA A 19 29.03 14.34 -12.93
N GLN A 20 29.59 13.54 -12.03
CA GLN A 20 29.20 13.51 -10.62
C GLN A 20 29.67 14.77 -9.87
N GLN A 21 30.87 15.27 -10.16
CA GLN A 21 31.39 16.49 -9.54
C GLN A 21 30.56 17.73 -9.92
N GLN A 22 30.08 17.77 -11.17
CA GLN A 22 29.38 18.93 -11.71
C GLN A 22 27.94 19.08 -11.16
N LEU A 23 27.28 17.98 -10.79
CA LEU A 23 25.93 17.99 -10.23
C LEU A 23 25.92 18.39 -8.73
N HIS A 24 27.01 18.13 -8.00
CA HIS A 24 27.19 18.54 -6.61
C HIS A 24 27.35 20.08 -6.46
N ASP A 25 28.00 20.73 -7.44
CA ASP A 25 28.21 22.20 -7.45
C ASP A 25 26.93 23.01 -7.67
N PHE A 26 25.89 22.42 -8.27
CA PHE A 26 24.58 23.07 -8.44
C PHE A 26 23.63 22.88 -7.27
N GLY A 27 24.06 22.25 -6.17
CA GLY A 27 23.22 22.01 -5.00
C GLY A 27 21.98 21.15 -5.31
N VAL A 28 22.00 20.42 -6.43
CA VAL A 28 20.98 19.43 -6.77
C VAL A 28 21.29 18.20 -5.92
N PRO A 29 20.42 17.79 -4.99
CA PRO A 29 20.61 16.54 -4.26
C PRO A 29 20.53 15.40 -5.28
N LEU A 30 21.67 14.87 -5.68
CA LEU A 30 21.75 13.62 -6.43
C LEU A 30 21.50 12.50 -5.46
N ASP A 31 20.24 12.08 -5.36
CA ASP A 31 19.74 11.14 -4.38
C ASP A 31 20.09 11.59 -2.95
N GLN A 32 19.07 11.85 -2.15
CA GLN A 32 19.28 11.61 -0.74
C GLN A 32 19.62 10.12 -0.68
N ASP A 33 20.91 9.82 -0.49
CA ASP A 33 21.39 8.52 -0.05
C ASP A 33 20.56 8.17 1.18
N ILE A 34 19.43 7.50 0.95
CA ILE A 34 18.65 6.88 2.00
C ILE A 34 19.63 5.90 2.60
N LYS A 35 20.14 6.21 3.79
CA LYS A 35 20.86 5.23 4.58
C LYS A 35 20.01 3.96 4.56
N ALA A 36 20.60 2.85 4.13
CA ALA A 36 20.00 1.53 4.32
C ALA A 36 19.57 1.43 5.80
N GLY A 37 18.27 1.60 6.06
CA GLY A 37 17.80 1.90 7.42
C GLY A 37 16.55 2.80 7.55
N GLU A 38 16.10 3.55 6.54
CA GLU A 38 14.70 4.02 6.57
C GLU A 38 13.79 2.79 6.45
N ARG A 39 13.20 2.39 7.58
CA ARG A 39 12.53 1.09 7.70
C ARG A 39 11.31 1.06 6.80
N VAL A 40 11.15 -0.09 6.13
CA VAL A 40 9.92 -0.47 5.42
C VAL A 40 8.73 -0.15 6.30
N SER A 41 7.84 0.70 5.80
CA SER A 41 6.75 1.29 6.60
C SER A 41 5.41 1.30 5.85
N PHE A 42 5.39 0.78 4.63
CA PHE A 42 4.20 0.57 3.84
C PHE A 42 4.33 -0.68 2.97
N PHE A 43 3.26 -1.48 2.90
CA PHE A 43 3.08 -2.51 1.87
C PHE A 43 1.60 -2.82 1.64
N VAL A 44 1.30 -3.47 0.51
CA VAL A 44 0.01 -4.14 0.25
C VAL A 44 0.12 -5.58 0.71
N THR A 45 -0.85 -6.15 1.43
CA THR A 45 -0.78 -7.58 1.77
C THR A 45 -0.60 -8.45 0.52
N SER A 46 0.37 -9.37 0.48
CA SER A 46 0.51 -10.30 -0.65
C SER A 46 -0.62 -11.32 -0.76
N VAL A 47 -1.35 -11.54 0.34
CA VAL A 47 -2.46 -12.48 0.45
C VAL A 47 -3.50 -11.93 1.42
N GLY A 48 -4.79 -12.10 1.10
CA GLY A 48 -5.89 -11.82 2.02
C GLY A 48 -5.98 -12.85 3.14
N MET A 49 -6.96 -12.70 4.02
CA MET A 49 -7.16 -13.64 5.15
C MET A 49 -7.93 -14.92 4.76
N GLY A 50 -8.43 -15.00 3.52
CA GLY A 50 -9.09 -16.19 2.97
C GLY A 50 -10.57 -16.34 3.36
N ASP A 51 -11.12 -15.41 4.13
CA ASP A 51 -12.54 -15.38 4.54
C ASP A 51 -13.26 -14.13 4.02
N GLY A 52 -12.96 -13.73 2.77
CA GLY A 52 -13.50 -12.50 2.18
C GLY A 52 -13.14 -11.26 2.99
N ALA A 53 -14.13 -10.41 3.27
CA ALA A 53 -13.98 -9.21 4.09
C ALA A 53 -14.19 -9.45 5.60
N ASN A 54 -14.38 -10.70 6.03
CA ASN A 54 -14.34 -11.04 7.45
C ASN A 54 -12.88 -11.12 7.93
N LEU A 55 -12.37 -10.00 8.43
CA LEU A 55 -10.99 -9.88 8.89
C LEU A 55 -10.85 -10.07 10.40
N GLY A 56 -11.93 -10.43 11.11
CA GLY A 56 -11.96 -10.44 12.57
C GLY A 56 -11.93 -9.01 13.15
N GLY A 57 -12.52 -8.05 12.44
CA GLY A 57 -12.47 -6.64 12.77
C GLY A 57 -11.09 -6.02 12.52
N LEU A 58 -10.93 -4.76 12.95
CA LEU A 58 -9.65 -4.03 12.80
C LEU A 58 -8.49 -4.75 13.48
N SER A 59 -8.74 -5.41 14.61
CA SER A 59 -7.72 -6.15 15.35
C SER A 59 -7.18 -7.36 14.58
N GLY A 60 -8.03 -8.10 13.87
CA GLY A 60 -7.57 -9.24 13.08
C GLY A 60 -6.85 -8.79 11.81
N ALA A 61 -7.31 -7.71 11.17
CA ALA A 61 -6.61 -7.11 10.05
C ALA A 61 -5.21 -6.58 10.45
N ASP A 62 -5.10 -5.90 11.60
CA ASP A 62 -3.82 -5.44 12.15
C ASP A 62 -2.88 -6.62 12.46
N ALA A 63 -3.40 -7.70 13.05
CA ALA A 63 -2.63 -8.90 13.32
C ALA A 63 -2.08 -9.54 12.04
N HIS A 64 -2.86 -9.56 10.96
CA HIS A 64 -2.42 -10.05 9.65
C HIS A 64 -1.29 -9.17 9.07
N CYS A 65 -1.43 -7.84 9.14
CA CYS A 65 -0.35 -6.93 8.76
C CYS A 65 0.94 -7.21 9.56
N GLN A 66 0.82 -7.35 10.89
CA GLN A 66 1.96 -7.65 11.76
C GLN A 66 2.62 -8.99 11.40
N GLN A 67 1.82 -10.02 11.11
CA GLN A 67 2.32 -11.34 10.75
C GLN A 67 3.11 -11.32 9.44
N LEU A 68 2.56 -10.69 8.39
CA LEU A 68 3.23 -10.56 7.10
C LEU A 68 4.52 -9.74 7.20
N ALA A 69 4.48 -8.64 7.95
CA ALA A 69 5.66 -7.82 8.21
C ALA A 69 6.76 -8.59 8.94
N ALA A 70 6.40 -9.33 9.98
CA ALA A 70 7.34 -10.16 10.74
C ALA A 70 7.98 -11.24 9.85
N ALA A 71 7.17 -11.93 9.04
CA ALA A 71 7.64 -12.97 8.13
C ALA A 71 8.64 -12.44 7.09
N ALA A 72 8.55 -11.16 6.73
CA ALA A 72 9.43 -10.53 5.75
C ALA A 72 10.57 -9.69 6.38
N GLY A 73 10.70 -9.67 7.71
CA GLY A 73 11.85 -9.12 8.42
C GLY A 73 11.70 -7.71 8.98
N TYR A 74 10.48 -7.18 9.07
CA TYR A 74 10.19 -5.83 9.61
C TYR A 74 9.08 -5.85 10.68
N GLY A 75 9.00 -6.96 11.42
CA GLY A 75 8.05 -7.15 12.52
C GLY A 75 8.38 -6.38 13.80
N GLU A 76 9.49 -5.64 13.85
CA GLU A 76 9.84 -4.81 15.02
C GLU A 76 8.94 -3.57 15.13
N ALA A 77 8.43 -3.07 14.01
CA ALA A 77 7.47 -1.98 13.99
C ALA A 77 6.07 -2.48 14.35
N THR A 78 5.24 -1.58 14.84
CA THR A 78 3.80 -1.80 15.01
C THR A 78 3.09 -1.53 13.69
N TRP A 79 2.39 -2.53 13.16
CA TRP A 79 1.69 -2.44 11.89
C TRP A 79 0.17 -2.32 12.07
N ARG A 80 -0.44 -1.47 11.26
CA ARG A 80 -1.89 -1.26 11.21
C ARG A 80 -2.41 -1.41 9.79
N ALA A 81 -3.56 -2.08 9.66
CA ALA A 81 -4.32 -2.12 8.43
C ALA A 81 -4.99 -0.76 8.19
N TYR A 82 -4.84 -0.21 6.99
CA TYR A 82 -5.55 1.00 6.56
C TYR A 82 -7.01 0.66 6.25
N LEU A 83 -7.83 0.63 7.29
CA LEU A 83 -9.24 0.30 7.23
C LEU A 83 -10.02 1.23 8.16
N SER A 84 -11.13 1.77 7.66
CA SER A 84 -12.10 2.49 8.48
C SER A 84 -13.19 1.55 8.97
N THR A 85 -13.85 1.90 10.06
CA THR A 85 -15.10 1.26 10.52
C THR A 85 -16.19 2.31 10.69
N THR A 86 -17.43 1.89 10.42
CA THR A 86 -18.62 2.72 10.64
C THR A 86 -19.03 2.68 12.12
N ALA A 87 -19.71 3.73 12.58
CA ALA A 87 -20.27 3.74 13.93
C ALA A 87 -21.34 2.63 14.06
N MET A 88 -21.25 1.82 15.12
CA MET A 88 -22.18 0.72 15.34
C MET A 88 -22.53 0.60 16.82
N GLY A 89 -23.83 0.71 17.14
CA GLY A 89 -24.29 0.74 18.52
C GLY A 89 -23.71 1.95 19.27
N ARG A 90 -22.88 1.70 20.29
CA ARG A 90 -22.20 2.74 21.07
C ARG A 90 -20.76 2.99 20.62
N GLU A 91 -20.25 2.17 19.72
CA GLU A 91 -18.88 2.31 19.22
C GLU A 91 -18.81 3.42 18.17
N PRO A 92 -17.91 4.40 18.33
CA PRO A 92 -17.73 5.44 17.34
C PRO A 92 -17.15 4.87 16.04
N ALA A 93 -17.34 5.61 14.95
CA ALA A 93 -16.63 5.32 13.71
C ALA A 93 -15.11 5.50 13.93
N VAL A 94 -14.31 4.71 13.22
CA VAL A 94 -12.85 4.81 13.24
C VAL A 94 -12.36 5.14 11.84
N ASN A 95 -11.60 6.22 11.69
CA ASN A 95 -11.03 6.61 10.41
C ASN A 95 -9.70 5.88 10.19
N ALA A 96 -9.47 5.35 8.99
CA ALA A 96 -8.21 4.72 8.62
C ALA A 96 -7.02 5.67 8.77
N ARG A 97 -7.19 6.94 8.35
CA ARG A 97 -6.15 7.96 8.39
C ARG A 97 -5.59 8.25 9.79
N ASP A 98 -6.41 8.07 10.83
CA ASP A 98 -6.04 8.38 12.21
C ASP A 98 -5.24 7.22 12.86
N ARG A 99 -5.17 6.06 12.19
CA ARG A 99 -4.58 4.83 12.73
C ARG A 99 -3.17 4.52 12.23
N ILE A 100 -2.73 5.16 11.15
CA ILE A 100 -1.53 4.74 10.39
C ILE A 100 -0.23 5.48 10.75
N GLY A 101 -0.24 6.24 11.86
CA GLY A 101 0.91 7.06 12.28
C GLY A 101 1.02 8.36 11.48
N SER A 102 2.12 9.09 11.69
CA SER A 102 2.33 10.43 11.08
C SER A 102 3.07 10.42 9.74
N GLY A 103 3.67 9.28 9.35
CA GLY A 103 4.66 9.21 8.27
C GLY A 103 6.04 9.76 8.69
N PRO A 104 7.01 9.81 7.77
CA PRO A 104 6.91 9.38 6.37
C PRO A 104 6.76 7.86 6.23
N TRP A 105 6.18 7.41 5.12
CA TRP A 105 6.12 5.98 4.78
C TRP A 105 6.87 5.67 3.51
N TYR A 106 7.58 4.55 3.52
CA TYR A 106 8.37 4.03 2.42
C TYR A 106 7.97 2.59 2.12
N ASN A 107 7.90 2.26 0.83
CA ASN A 107 7.65 0.88 0.44
C ASN A 107 8.87 -0.01 0.70
N VAL A 108 8.71 -1.31 0.45
CA VAL A 108 9.75 -2.31 0.70
C VAL A 108 11.05 -2.15 -0.12
N LYS A 109 11.07 -1.24 -1.10
CA LYS A 109 12.25 -0.87 -1.89
C LYS A 109 12.79 0.52 -1.54
N GLY A 110 12.33 1.12 -0.44
CA GLY A 110 12.76 2.44 0.02
C GLY A 110 12.15 3.60 -0.77
N ALA A 111 11.19 3.38 -1.66
CA ALA A 111 10.55 4.47 -2.37
C ALA A 111 9.51 5.15 -1.47
N LEU A 112 9.57 6.48 -1.39
CA LEU A 112 8.61 7.29 -0.63
C LEU A 112 7.17 7.03 -1.11
N ILE A 113 6.25 6.91 -0.17
CA ILE A 113 4.80 6.82 -0.38
C ILE A 113 4.15 8.18 -0.11
N ALA A 114 4.33 8.72 1.09
CA ALA A 114 3.90 10.05 1.47
C ALA A 114 4.70 10.50 2.70
N ARG A 115 4.93 11.82 2.86
CA ARG A 115 5.67 12.34 4.03
C ARG A 115 4.79 12.50 5.25
N THR A 116 3.50 12.77 5.04
CA THR A 116 2.53 13.05 6.11
C THR A 116 1.16 12.47 5.76
N VAL A 117 0.30 12.30 6.77
CA VAL A 117 -1.13 11.97 6.59
C VAL A 117 -1.80 12.96 5.64
N SER A 118 -1.42 14.24 5.73
CA SER A 118 -2.00 15.31 4.92
C SER A 118 -1.63 15.19 3.43
N GLU A 119 -0.35 14.90 3.13
CA GLU A 119 0.10 14.58 1.77
C GLU A 119 -0.54 13.28 1.26
N LEU A 120 -0.70 12.27 2.12
CA LEU A 120 -1.30 10.99 1.75
C LEU A 120 -2.73 11.18 1.23
N HIS A 121 -3.51 12.06 1.85
CA HIS A 121 -4.92 12.31 1.51
C HIS A 121 -5.15 13.55 0.63
N GLY A 122 -4.12 14.37 0.40
CA GLY A 122 -4.25 15.60 -0.38
C GLY A 122 -5.18 16.62 0.27
N ASP A 123 -5.02 16.87 1.58
CA ASP A 123 -5.91 17.76 2.33
C ASP A 123 -5.90 19.22 1.81
N THR A 124 -4.83 19.64 1.11
CA THR A 124 -4.77 20.91 0.37
C THR A 124 -4.66 20.70 -1.14
N ILE A 125 -4.99 21.72 -1.93
CA ILE A 125 -4.89 21.68 -3.40
C ILE A 125 -3.43 21.45 -3.83
N GLU A 126 -2.46 22.04 -3.14
CA GLU A 126 -1.03 21.87 -3.41
C GLU A 126 -0.62 20.41 -3.21
N GLN A 127 -1.06 19.80 -2.10
CA GLN A 127 -0.79 18.40 -1.80
C GLN A 127 -1.51 17.46 -2.78
N ALA A 128 -2.76 17.77 -3.15
CA ALA A 128 -3.52 16.98 -4.11
C ALA A 128 -2.91 17.01 -5.52
N ARG A 129 -2.30 18.14 -5.93
CA ARG A 129 -1.56 18.25 -7.20
C ARG A 129 -0.27 17.44 -7.21
N GLY A 130 0.45 17.40 -6.08
CA GLY A 130 1.66 16.58 -5.94
C GLY A 130 1.32 15.09 -5.83
N GLY A 131 0.26 14.77 -5.10
CA GLY A 131 -0.26 13.42 -4.88
C GLY A 131 0.63 12.55 -4.00
N ASN A 132 0.01 11.54 -3.38
CA ASN A 132 0.75 10.44 -2.80
C ASN A 132 1.31 9.52 -3.89
N ARG A 133 2.28 8.68 -3.53
CA ARG A 133 2.98 7.77 -4.43
C ARG A 133 2.46 6.32 -4.32
N ILE A 134 1.17 6.14 -4.05
CA ILE A 134 0.50 4.83 -4.16
C ILE A 134 0.00 4.68 -5.60
N PHE A 135 0.77 3.96 -6.41
CA PHE A 135 0.44 3.58 -7.79
C PHE A 135 1.20 2.28 -8.13
N ILE A 136 0.92 1.68 -9.29
CA ILE A 136 1.37 0.33 -9.66
C ILE A 136 2.86 0.02 -9.42
N LEU A 137 3.77 0.99 -9.56
CA LEU A 137 5.20 0.74 -9.35
C LEU A 137 5.60 0.71 -7.86
N HIS A 138 4.83 1.38 -7.01
CA HIS A 138 5.18 1.63 -5.61
C HIS A 138 4.30 0.86 -4.62
N ALA A 139 3.09 0.46 -5.03
CA ALA A 139 2.19 -0.39 -4.27
C ALA A 139 2.66 -1.85 -4.26
N LEU A 140 3.77 -2.09 -3.58
CA LEU A 140 4.43 -3.39 -3.48
C LEU A 140 3.93 -4.16 -2.27
N THR A 141 3.97 -5.48 -2.39
CA THR A 141 3.73 -6.38 -1.27
C THR A 141 4.89 -6.38 -0.29
N GLU A 142 4.71 -7.01 0.88
CA GLU A 142 5.80 -7.24 1.82
C GLU A 142 6.97 -7.99 1.12
N LYS A 143 6.68 -8.83 0.14
CA LYS A 143 7.72 -9.56 -0.61
C LYS A 143 8.41 -8.73 -1.70
N GLY A 144 8.05 -7.46 -1.89
CA GLY A 144 8.58 -6.62 -2.97
C GLY A 144 8.06 -6.95 -4.37
N THR A 145 7.02 -7.76 -4.44
CA THR A 145 6.28 -8.07 -5.67
C THR A 145 5.11 -7.11 -5.84
N ARG A 146 4.58 -6.99 -7.06
CA ARG A 146 3.35 -6.24 -7.30
C ARG A 146 2.16 -7.19 -7.18
N PRO A 147 1.05 -6.80 -6.54
CA PRO A 147 -0.22 -7.47 -6.74
C PRO A 147 -0.59 -7.45 -8.23
N ASN A 148 -1.38 -8.42 -8.67
CA ASN A 148 -1.84 -8.44 -10.06
C ASN A 148 -2.76 -7.23 -10.33
N SER A 149 -2.47 -6.52 -11.42
CA SER A 149 -3.18 -5.32 -11.86
C SER A 149 -3.87 -5.56 -13.20
N VAL A 150 -4.63 -4.57 -13.68
CA VAL A 150 -5.27 -4.64 -15.01
C VAL A 150 -4.20 -4.91 -16.10
N GLY A 151 -4.45 -5.92 -16.93
CA GLY A 151 -3.53 -6.32 -18.01
C GLY A 151 -2.35 -7.21 -17.59
N THR A 152 -2.26 -7.60 -16.32
CA THR A 152 -1.28 -8.61 -15.87
C THR A 152 -1.81 -10.03 -16.02
N PRO A 153 -0.96 -11.05 -16.26
CA PRO A 153 -1.40 -12.45 -16.31
C PRO A 153 -1.88 -12.97 -14.95
N GLY A 154 -3.01 -13.69 -14.95
CA GLY A 154 -3.58 -14.33 -13.75
C GLY A 154 -4.85 -13.63 -13.23
N PRO A 155 -5.36 -14.04 -12.05
CA PRO A 155 -6.51 -13.39 -11.44
C PRO A 155 -6.21 -11.92 -11.11
N LEU A 156 -7.18 -11.04 -11.34
CA LEU A 156 -7.07 -9.62 -11.01
C LEU A 156 -7.09 -9.43 -9.49
N GLN A 157 -6.18 -8.62 -8.97
CA GLN A 157 -6.05 -8.32 -7.53
C GLN A 157 -5.93 -6.80 -7.30
N HIS A 158 -6.61 -6.03 -8.13
CA HIS A 158 -6.40 -4.60 -8.22
C HIS A 158 -7.14 -3.82 -7.13
N ASP A 159 -8.30 -4.33 -6.76
CA ASP A 159 -9.12 -3.78 -5.70
C ASP A 159 -8.58 -4.10 -4.32
N ILE A 160 -8.47 -3.06 -3.50
CA ILE A 160 -7.95 -3.09 -2.14
C ILE A 160 -9.04 -2.64 -1.17
N LEU A 161 -9.29 -3.41 -0.11
CA LEU A 161 -10.25 -3.10 0.95
C LEU A 161 -9.81 -1.85 1.73
N THR A 162 -10.73 -0.88 1.94
CA THR A 162 -10.43 0.34 2.72
C THR A 162 -11.57 0.78 3.64
N GLY A 163 -12.83 0.64 3.22
CA GLY A 163 -13.99 1.16 3.95
C GLY A 163 -13.99 2.69 4.13
N SER A 164 -13.20 3.41 3.34
CA SER A 164 -12.86 4.82 3.61
C SER A 164 -13.23 5.72 2.45
N HIS A 165 -13.64 6.95 2.73
CA HIS A 165 -13.68 8.03 1.76
C HIS A 165 -12.28 8.40 1.27
N THR A 166 -12.18 9.21 0.21
CA THR A 166 -10.90 9.65 -0.38
C THR A 166 -10.01 10.38 0.61
N ASP A 167 -10.60 11.11 1.55
CA ASP A 167 -9.90 11.80 2.64
C ASP A 167 -9.48 10.88 3.79
N GLY A 168 -9.74 9.57 3.69
CA GLY A 168 -9.38 8.55 4.67
C GLY A 168 -10.29 8.45 5.89
N ARG A 169 -11.48 9.08 5.84
CA ARG A 169 -12.50 8.99 6.89
C ARG A 169 -13.49 7.85 6.64
N ALA A 170 -14.10 7.38 7.72
CA ALA A 170 -15.13 6.36 7.66
C ALA A 170 -16.38 6.84 6.92
N TYR A 171 -17.03 5.91 6.20
CA TYR A 171 -18.40 6.10 5.75
C TYR A 171 -19.37 6.12 6.95
N THR A 172 -20.51 6.77 6.76
CA THR A 172 -21.65 6.62 7.68
C THR A 172 -22.53 5.45 7.24
N THR A 173 -23.38 4.95 8.14
CA THR A 173 -24.30 3.84 7.84
C THR A 173 -25.50 4.25 6.97
N GLU A 174 -25.67 5.55 6.71
CA GLU A 174 -26.82 6.09 5.97
C GLU A 174 -26.83 5.67 4.49
N ARG A 175 -25.65 5.36 3.93
CA ARG A 175 -25.49 4.99 2.51
C ARG A 175 -25.27 3.50 2.30
N GLY A 176 -25.55 2.69 3.32
CA GLY A 176 -25.33 1.24 3.31
C GLY A 176 -24.02 0.86 3.99
N ASP A 177 -23.75 -0.44 3.96
CA ASP A 177 -22.52 -1.01 4.54
C ASP A 177 -21.37 -0.90 3.54
N HIS A 178 -20.29 -0.26 3.97
CA HIS A 178 -19.03 -0.08 3.22
C HIS A 178 -17.85 -0.81 3.87
N THR A 179 -18.11 -1.65 4.86
CA THR A 179 -17.07 -2.29 5.70
C THR A 179 -17.35 -3.75 5.97
N CYS A 180 -18.40 -4.34 5.39
CA CYS A 180 -18.81 -5.71 5.66
C CYS A 180 -18.99 -5.98 7.17
N LYS A 181 -19.85 -5.17 7.79
CA LYS A 181 -20.15 -5.14 9.23
C LYS A 181 -18.88 -4.90 10.05
N ASN A 182 -18.16 -3.82 9.75
CA ASN A 182 -16.90 -3.48 10.40
C ASN A 182 -15.87 -4.63 10.36
N TRP A 183 -15.77 -5.29 9.21
CA TRP A 183 -14.83 -6.36 8.89
C TRP A 183 -15.06 -7.65 9.68
N THR A 184 -16.32 -7.95 10.01
CA THR A 184 -16.72 -9.14 10.77
C THR A 184 -17.67 -10.07 10.00
N SER A 185 -17.88 -9.81 8.70
CA SER A 185 -18.81 -10.56 7.87
C SER A 185 -18.24 -10.83 6.49
N ASN A 186 -18.44 -12.06 6.02
CA ASN A 186 -18.20 -12.49 4.64
C ASN A 186 -19.53 -12.70 3.87
N LYS A 187 -20.65 -12.20 4.42
CA LYS A 187 -22.02 -12.41 3.92
C LYS A 187 -22.59 -11.16 3.25
N GLU A 188 -23.82 -10.76 3.62
CA GLU A 188 -24.47 -9.57 3.08
C GLU A 188 -23.74 -8.29 3.49
N GLY A 189 -23.69 -7.34 2.56
CA GLY A 189 -23.01 -6.06 2.70
C GLY A 189 -22.13 -5.77 1.49
N SER A 190 -21.36 -4.69 1.57
CA SER A 190 -20.28 -4.40 0.63
C SER A 190 -19.11 -3.76 1.36
N ALA A 191 -17.94 -3.78 0.75
CA ALA A 191 -16.77 -3.04 1.22
C ALA A 191 -16.47 -1.90 0.24
N GLN A 192 -16.13 -0.71 0.74
CA GLN A 192 -15.54 0.31 -0.12
C GLN A 192 -14.10 -0.10 -0.46
N LEU A 193 -13.79 -0.06 -1.76
CA LEU A 193 -12.51 -0.45 -2.33
C LEU A 193 -11.78 0.77 -2.89
N GLY A 194 -10.46 0.66 -3.03
CA GLY A 194 -9.63 1.54 -3.83
C GLY A 194 -8.67 0.75 -4.72
N HIS A 195 -7.95 1.44 -5.60
CA HIS A 195 -7.10 0.82 -6.62
C HIS A 195 -5.62 1.05 -6.36
N HIS A 196 -4.86 -0.01 -6.03
CA HIS A 196 -3.42 0.13 -5.79
C HIS A 196 -2.63 0.57 -7.04
N ASP A 197 -3.19 0.28 -8.22
CA ASP A 197 -2.60 0.54 -9.52
C ASP A 197 -3.07 1.87 -10.14
N ARG A 198 -4.08 2.54 -9.54
CA ARG A 198 -4.72 3.77 -10.03
C ARG A 198 -5.19 3.69 -11.49
N THR A 199 -5.74 2.55 -11.90
CA THR A 199 -6.30 2.36 -13.24
C THR A 199 -7.68 1.71 -13.18
N GLY A 200 -8.40 1.73 -14.29
CA GLY A 200 -9.73 1.12 -14.41
C GLY A 200 -10.87 2.00 -13.93
N GLY A 201 -12.05 1.80 -14.54
CA GLY A 201 -13.28 2.50 -14.17
C GLY A 201 -13.24 4.03 -14.34
N PRO A 202 -14.31 4.72 -13.92
CA PRO A 202 -14.39 6.19 -13.95
C PRO A 202 -13.69 6.87 -12.77
N ASN A 203 -13.31 6.12 -11.73
CA ASN A 203 -12.68 6.62 -10.51
C ASN A 203 -11.50 5.71 -10.14
N THR A 204 -10.30 6.27 -10.17
CA THR A 204 -9.03 5.55 -9.94
C THR A 204 -8.43 5.84 -8.56
N SER A 205 -9.26 6.27 -7.60
CA SER A 205 -8.83 6.55 -6.24
C SER A 205 -8.19 5.32 -5.60
N TRP A 206 -7.02 5.50 -5.00
CA TRP A 206 -6.28 4.43 -4.32
C TRP A 206 -7.00 3.87 -3.10
N ASN A 207 -7.92 4.65 -2.50
CA ASN A 207 -8.63 4.28 -1.29
C ASN A 207 -10.16 4.35 -1.38
N SER A 208 -10.76 4.88 -2.44
CA SER A 208 -12.22 5.06 -2.52
C SER A 208 -12.72 5.12 -3.97
N ALA A 209 -12.50 4.05 -4.74
CA ALA A 209 -12.90 3.91 -6.14
C ALA A 209 -14.38 3.54 -6.28
N HIS A 210 -14.80 2.39 -5.74
CA HIS A 210 -16.17 1.86 -5.81
C HIS A 210 -16.46 0.83 -4.71
N PRO A 211 -17.73 0.51 -4.41
CA PRO A 211 -18.08 -0.61 -3.54
C PRO A 211 -17.77 -1.96 -4.20
N SER A 212 -17.56 -2.99 -3.38
CA SER A 212 -17.49 -4.38 -3.81
C SER A 212 -18.87 -4.91 -4.19
N ARG A 213 -18.90 -6.00 -4.98
CA ARG A 213 -20.14 -6.74 -5.27
C ARG A 213 -20.77 -7.35 -4.01
N GLY A 214 -19.95 -7.71 -3.04
CA GLY A 214 -20.33 -8.37 -1.79
C GLY A 214 -19.12 -8.54 -0.87
N CYS A 215 -19.32 -9.22 0.25
CA CYS A 215 -18.29 -9.41 1.28
C CYS A 215 -17.60 -10.78 1.22
N SER A 216 -18.14 -11.72 0.47
CA SER A 216 -17.56 -13.06 0.33
C SER A 216 -16.28 -13.02 -0.50
N GLN A 217 -15.40 -14.02 -0.35
CA GLN A 217 -14.19 -14.11 -1.16
C GLN A 217 -14.51 -14.15 -2.66
N ASP A 218 -15.54 -14.90 -3.05
CA ASP A 218 -15.99 -15.02 -4.45
C ASP A 218 -16.50 -13.69 -4.98
N ASP A 219 -17.22 -12.90 -4.18
CA ASP A 219 -17.67 -11.57 -4.58
C ASP A 219 -16.52 -10.58 -4.73
N LEU A 220 -15.50 -10.65 -3.87
CA LEU A 220 -14.30 -9.83 -4.00
C LEU A 220 -13.53 -10.18 -5.29
N ILE A 221 -13.38 -11.48 -5.60
CA ILE A 221 -12.77 -11.95 -6.86
C ILE A 221 -13.59 -11.49 -8.06
N ALA A 222 -14.92 -11.64 -8.01
CA ALA A 222 -15.80 -11.22 -9.09
C ALA A 222 -15.82 -9.69 -9.30
N THR A 223 -15.43 -8.91 -8.29
CA THR A 223 -15.26 -7.46 -8.40
C THR A 223 -13.94 -7.09 -9.09
N GLY A 224 -12.86 -7.81 -8.79
CA GLY A 224 -11.50 -7.51 -9.27
C GLY A 224 -10.44 -7.46 -8.18
N GLY A 225 -10.76 -7.94 -6.97
CA GLY A 225 -9.86 -7.99 -5.82
C GLY A 225 -9.56 -9.39 -5.33
N ALA A 226 -8.75 -9.48 -4.27
CA ALA A 226 -8.44 -10.74 -3.59
C ALA A 226 -8.53 -10.64 -2.06
N GLY A 227 -9.27 -9.64 -1.55
CA GLY A 227 -9.31 -9.35 -0.12
C GLY A 227 -8.00 -8.78 0.42
N LEU A 228 -7.25 -8.09 -0.43
CA LEU A 228 -6.01 -7.42 -0.05
C LEU A 228 -6.31 -6.08 0.62
N PHE A 229 -5.42 -5.63 1.49
CA PHE A 229 -5.48 -4.32 2.15
C PHE A 229 -4.08 -3.71 2.31
N TYR A 230 -4.02 -2.42 2.61
CA TYR A 230 -2.75 -1.73 2.88
C TYR A 230 -2.35 -1.87 4.35
N CYS A 231 -1.05 -2.02 4.60
CA CYS A 231 -0.45 -2.08 5.91
C CYS A 231 0.54 -0.91 6.06
N PHE A 232 0.41 -0.16 7.16
CA PHE A 232 1.28 0.97 7.49
C PHE A 232 1.93 0.73 8.85
N ALA A 233 3.22 0.99 8.95
CA ALA A 233 3.90 1.07 10.24
C ALA A 233 3.57 2.40 10.91
N VAL A 234 3.27 2.38 12.22
CA VAL A 234 2.91 3.59 12.97
C VAL A 234 4.07 4.21 13.73
N ASP A 235 5.17 3.47 13.88
CA ASP A 235 6.33 3.80 14.71
C ASP A 235 7.67 3.45 14.03
N ALA A 236 7.66 3.27 12.71
CA ALA A 236 8.88 3.09 11.92
C ALA A 236 9.74 4.37 11.99
N LYS A 237 10.80 4.32 12.81
CA LYS A 237 11.82 5.37 12.96
C LYS A 237 13.19 4.83 12.58
#